data_AF-A0A1D3JRX7-F1
#
_entry.id   AF-A0A1D3JRX7-F1
#
_cell.length_a   1.000
_cell.length_b   1.000
_cell.length_c   1.000
_cell.angle_alpha   90.00
_cell.angle_beta   90.00
_cell.angle_gamma   90.00
#
_symmetry.space_group_name_H-M   'P 1'
#
loop_
_entity.id
_entity.type
_entity.pdbx_description
1 polymer ?
#
loop_
_entity_poly.entity_id
_entity_poly.type
_entity_poly.pdbx_seq_one_letter_code
_entity_poly.pdbx_strand_id
1 'polypeptide(L)'
;MIAAFGIRGRCARCDMTFELKPWQLNAIAIDEPFECVYCQSGLQLRCRKQQRQFRALDQWALVRPSMIILTCVTLLVALVAEWVGLLSVIEQLNLSLVTVLIHCLVLRFARHRQRMTLDLQAVSPLPIEQLARVACARLRQR
;
A
#
# COMPACT_ATOMS: atom_id res chain seq x y z
N MET A 1 -15.09 -2.98 -2.40
CA MET A 1 -14.63 -3.71 -1.20
C MET A 1 -13.21 -3.24 -0.90
N ILE A 2 -13.02 -2.38 0.09
CA ILE A 2 -11.72 -1.79 0.44
C ILE A 2 -10.90 -2.91 1.08
N ALA A 3 -9.90 -3.41 0.35
CA ALA A 3 -9.03 -4.45 0.87
C ALA A 3 -8.33 -3.90 2.12
N ALA A 4 -8.63 -4.48 3.28
CA ALA A 4 -7.88 -4.22 4.50
C ALA A 4 -6.41 -4.55 4.23
N PHE A 5 -5.61 -3.51 4.04
CA PHE A 5 -4.16 -3.65 3.96
C PHE A 5 -3.68 -3.95 5.38
N GLY A 6 -3.36 -5.21 5.67
CA GLY A 6 -2.82 -5.65 6.98
C GLY A 6 -1.41 -5.14 7.29
N ILE A 7 -1.01 -4.02 6.67
CA ILE A 7 0.30 -3.40 6.85
C ILE A 7 0.33 -2.81 8.26
N ARG A 8 1.36 -3.14 9.02
CA ARG A 8 1.55 -2.62 10.38
C ARG A 8 2.57 -1.50 10.37
N GLY A 9 2.33 -0.45 11.13
CA GLY A 9 3.31 0.60 11.44
C GLY A 9 3.87 0.37 12.84
N ARG A 10 5.19 0.44 13.00
CA ARG A 10 5.86 0.51 14.30
C ARG A 10 6.30 1.94 14.54
N CYS A 11 5.97 2.51 15.70
CA CYS A 11 6.48 3.82 16.07
C CYS A 11 7.90 3.72 16.65
N ALA A 12 8.89 4.42 16.09
CA ALA A 12 10.25 4.42 16.62
C ALA A 12 10.41 5.09 18.00
N ARG A 13 9.40 5.85 18.45
CA ARG A 13 9.45 6.59 19.73
C ARG A 13 8.84 5.82 20.90
N CYS A 14 7.68 5.18 20.69
CA CYS A 14 7.01 4.39 21.72
C CYS A 14 7.10 2.87 21.49
N ASP A 15 7.75 2.43 20.42
CA ASP A 15 7.91 1.03 19.97
C ASP A 15 6.57 0.26 19.78
N MET A 16 5.45 0.97 19.83
CA MET A 16 4.13 0.37 19.63
C MET A 16 3.89 0.08 18.15
N THR A 17 3.40 -1.13 17.88
CA THR A 17 2.94 -1.54 16.55
C THR A 17 1.42 -1.40 16.43
N PHE A 18 0.94 -0.82 15.33
CA PHE A 18 -0.48 -0.67 15.03
C PHE A 18 -0.77 -0.96 13.57
N GLU A 19 -2.01 -1.32 13.24
CA GLU A 19 -2.41 -1.49 11.84
C GLU A 19 -2.62 -0.13 11.17
N LEU A 20 -1.99 0.06 10.02
CA LEU A 20 -2.06 1.31 9.27
C LEU A 20 -3.38 1.39 8.50
N LYS A 21 -4.14 2.45 8.73
CA LYS A 21 -5.38 2.73 8.00
C LYS A 21 -5.07 3.18 6.56
N PRO A 22 -6.00 3.02 5.60
CA PRO A 22 -5.78 3.43 4.21
C PRO A 22 -5.35 4.89 4.05
N TRP A 23 -5.93 5.81 4.82
CA TRP A 23 -5.55 7.23 4.77
C TRP A 23 -4.12 7.48 5.29
N GLN A 24 -3.65 6.69 6.26
CA GLN A 24 -2.28 6.79 6.79
C GLN A 24 -1.26 6.28 5.77
N LEU A 25 -1.60 5.21 5.04
CA LEU A 25 -0.80 4.73 3.92
C LEU A 25 -0.72 5.78 2.82
N ASN A 26 -1.83 6.47 2.53
CA ASN A 26 -1.85 7.57 1.57
C ASN A 26 -0.97 8.74 2.04
N ALA A 27 -1.07 9.13 3.31
CA ALA A 27 -0.21 10.16 3.90
C ALA A 27 1.28 9.82 3.75
N ILE A 28 1.67 8.56 3.99
CA ILE A 28 3.05 8.09 3.76
C ILE A 28 3.44 8.18 2.28
N ALA A 29 2.53 7.91 1.35
CA ALA A 29 2.79 7.97 -0.09
C ALA A 29 3.08 9.40 -0.56
N ILE A 30 2.38 10.39 -0.01
CA ILE A 30 2.57 11.82 -0.30
C ILE A 30 3.62 12.49 0.61
N ASP A 31 4.30 11.71 1.46
CA ASP A 31 5.31 12.17 2.43
C ASP A 31 4.79 13.18 3.48
N GLU A 32 3.49 13.08 3.81
CA GLU A 32 2.81 13.92 4.80
C GLU A 32 2.97 13.30 6.21
N PRO A 33 3.34 14.08 7.24
CA PRO A 33 3.41 13.60 8.61
C PRO A 33 2.01 13.36 9.19
N PHE A 34 1.85 12.30 9.98
CA PHE A 34 0.61 12.01 10.71
C PHE A 34 0.89 11.65 12.17
N GLU A 35 -0.06 11.85 13.07
CA GLU A 35 0.18 11.62 14.50
C GLU A 35 0.05 10.14 14.90
N CYS A 36 0.90 9.72 15.84
CA CYS A 36 0.75 8.42 16.48
C CYS A 36 -0.47 8.40 17.42
N VAL A 37 -1.26 7.34 17.36
CA VAL A 37 -2.43 7.15 18.26
C VAL A 37 -2.03 7.06 19.74
N TYR A 38 -0.81 6.59 20.04
CA TYR A 38 -0.35 6.38 21.41
C TYR A 38 0.44 7.55 21.97
N CYS A 39 1.43 8.05 21.22
CA CYS A 39 2.36 9.07 21.70
C CYS A 39 2.12 10.47 21.10
N GLN A 40 1.12 10.63 20.22
CA GLN A 40 0.74 11.88 19.54
C GLN A 40 1.89 12.62 18.82
N SER A 41 3.06 12.01 18.71
CA SER A 41 4.15 12.60 17.93
C SER A 41 3.88 12.42 16.45
N GLY A 42 4.21 13.43 15.65
CA GLY A 42 4.23 13.32 14.19
C GLY A 42 5.14 12.17 13.77
N LEU A 43 4.63 11.30 12.90
CA LEU A 43 5.30 10.13 12.35
C LEU A 43 5.50 10.34 10.86
N GLN A 44 6.69 9.97 10.38
CA GLN A 44 7.02 9.99 8.96
C GLN A 44 7.97 8.83 8.63
N LEU A 45 7.82 8.29 7.43
CA LEU A 45 8.68 7.22 6.93
C LEU A 45 9.97 7.83 6.35
N ARG A 46 10.96 8.13 7.19
CA ARG A 46 12.24 8.74 6.74
C ARG A 46 13.27 7.73 6.19
N CYS A 47 13.10 6.45 6.48
CA CYS A 47 14.04 5.43 6.02
C CYS A 47 13.91 5.22 4.49
N ARG A 48 14.92 5.68 3.72
CA ARG A 48 14.95 5.55 2.26
C ARG A 48 14.77 4.10 1.76
N LYS A 49 15.28 3.12 2.51
CA LYS A 49 15.11 1.68 2.17
C LYS A 49 13.64 1.26 2.26
N GLN A 50 12.96 1.65 3.34
CA GLN A 50 11.54 1.35 3.53
C GLN A 50 10.64 2.14 2.58
N GLN A 51 10.96 3.41 2.29
CA GLN A 51 10.25 4.20 1.27
C GLN A 51 10.33 3.55 -0.12
N ARG A 52 11.50 3.02 -0.52
CA ARG A 52 11.63 2.28 -1.79
C ARG A 52 10.81 1.00 -1.80
N GLN A 53 10.81 0.24 -0.70
CA GLN A 53 9.98 -0.95 -0.57
C GLN A 53 8.48 -0.63 -0.62
N PHE A 54 8.07 0.48 0.00
CA PHE A 54 6.69 0.95 -0.02
C PHE A 54 6.25 1.42 -1.42
N ARG A 55 7.09 2.20 -2.12
CA ARG A 55 6.80 2.58 -3.52
C ARG A 55 6.74 1.38 -4.45
N ALA A 56 7.63 0.41 -4.26
CA ALA A 56 7.53 -0.84 -5.00
C ALA A 56 6.16 -1.49 -4.71
N LEU A 57 5.78 -1.65 -3.45
CA LEU A 57 4.46 -2.17 -3.04
C LEU A 57 3.29 -1.42 -3.67
N ASP A 58 3.36 -0.11 -3.80
CA ASP A 58 2.33 0.72 -4.44
C ASP A 58 2.23 0.44 -5.96
N GLN A 59 3.36 0.27 -6.65
CA GLN A 59 3.36 -0.25 -8.03
C GLN A 59 2.76 -1.66 -8.12
N TRP A 60 2.90 -2.49 -7.08
CA TRP A 60 2.24 -3.80 -7.02
C TRP A 60 0.74 -3.70 -6.68
N ALA A 61 0.24 -2.58 -6.15
CA ALA A 61 -1.20 -2.36 -5.99
C ALA A 61 -1.93 -2.35 -7.36
N LEU A 62 -1.22 -1.96 -8.42
CA LEU A 62 -1.70 -2.07 -9.82
C LEU A 62 -1.77 -3.51 -10.34
N VAL A 63 -1.13 -4.48 -9.68
CA VAL A 63 -1.19 -5.88 -10.12
C VAL A 63 -2.56 -6.50 -9.90
N ARG A 64 -3.33 -6.05 -8.89
CA ARG A 64 -4.73 -6.48 -8.72
C ARG A 64 -5.61 -6.12 -9.92
N PRO A 65 -5.69 -4.84 -10.38
CA PRO A 65 -6.45 -4.51 -11.58
C PRO A 65 -5.86 -5.16 -12.85
N SER A 66 -4.54 -5.26 -12.99
CA SER A 66 -3.93 -5.98 -14.12
C SER A 66 -4.34 -7.45 -14.18
N MET A 67 -4.47 -8.10 -13.03
CA MET A 67 -4.94 -9.48 -12.94
C MET A 67 -6.40 -9.65 -13.35
N ILE A 68 -7.27 -8.70 -12.97
CA ILE A 68 -8.67 -8.71 -13.41
C ILE A 68 -8.75 -8.56 -14.94
N ILE A 69 -7.96 -7.64 -15.50
CA ILE A 69 -7.88 -7.45 -16.95
C ILE A 69 -7.37 -8.72 -17.63
N LEU A 70 -6.30 -9.33 -17.12
CA LEU A 70 -5.76 -10.60 -17.62
C LEU A 70 -6.80 -11.72 -17.58
N THR A 71 -7.52 -11.90 -16.47
CA THR A 71 -8.60 -12.89 -16.38
C THR A 71 -9.71 -12.63 -17.40
N CYS A 72 -10.07 -11.37 -17.62
CA CYS A 72 -11.08 -10.97 -18.59
C CYS A 72 -10.62 -11.27 -20.03
N VAL A 73 -9.37 -10.93 -20.35
CA VAL A 73 -8.73 -11.23 -21.64
C VAL A 73 -8.67 -12.74 -21.88
N THR A 74 -8.27 -13.54 -20.88
CA THR A 74 -8.24 -15.01 -21.03
C THR A 74 -9.64 -15.60 -21.24
N LEU A 75 -10.68 -15.07 -20.58
CA LEU A 75 -12.05 -15.51 -20.78
C LEU A 75 -12.56 -15.14 -22.19
N LEU A 76 -12.23 -13.94 -22.68
CA LEU A 76 -12.56 -13.52 -24.05
C LEU A 76 -11.86 -14.38 -25.10
N VAL A 77 -10.58 -14.69 -24.92
CA VAL A 77 -9.82 -15.57 -25.81
C VAL A 77 -10.40 -16.99 -25.82
N ALA A 78 -10.76 -17.52 -24.64
CA ALA A 78 -11.43 -18.82 -24.53
C ALA A 78 -12.76 -18.85 -25.30
N LEU A 79 -13.59 -17.81 -25.13
CA LEU A 79 -14.87 -17.68 -25.81
C LEU A 79 -14.71 -17.62 -27.34
N VAL A 80 -13.75 -16.82 -27.84
CA VAL A 80 -13.48 -16.71 -29.28
C VAL A 80 -12.96 -18.03 -29.86
N ALA A 81 -12.09 -18.73 -29.15
CA ALA A 81 -11.52 -19.99 -29.61
C ALA A 81 -12.52 -21.16 -29.58
N GLU A 82 -13.47 -21.16 -28.64
CA GLU A 82 -14.64 -22.06 -28.67
C GLU A 82 -15.55 -21.76 -29.86
N TRP A 83 -15.84 -20.48 -30.14
CA TRP A 83 -16.65 -20.05 -31.29
C TRP A 83 -16.08 -20.44 -32.65
N VAL A 84 -14.74 -20.47 -32.78
CA VAL A 84 -14.07 -20.87 -34.03
C VAL A 84 -13.88 -22.40 -34.11
N GLY A 85 -14.29 -23.16 -33.08
CA GLY A 85 -14.18 -24.63 -33.04
C GLY A 85 -12.74 -25.14 -32.89
N LEU A 86 -11.84 -24.31 -32.38
CA LEU A 86 -10.40 -24.57 -32.30
C LEU A 86 -9.97 -25.30 -31.01
N LEU A 87 -10.80 -25.32 -29.96
CA LEU A 87 -10.46 -25.88 -28.65
C LEU A 87 -11.22 -27.17 -28.34
N SER A 88 -10.47 -28.21 -27.94
CA SER A 88 -11.03 -29.42 -27.34
C SER A 88 -11.36 -29.19 -25.86
N VAL A 89 -12.31 -29.95 -25.29
CA VAL A 89 -12.71 -29.89 -23.85
C VAL A 89 -11.50 -29.93 -22.90
N ILE A 90 -10.43 -30.63 -23.30
CA ILE A 90 -9.17 -30.76 -22.55
C ILE A 90 -8.41 -29.43 -22.46
N GLU A 91 -8.41 -28.62 -23.53
CA GLU A 91 -7.72 -27.33 -23.54
C GLU A 91 -8.48 -26.27 -22.75
N GLN A 92 -9.82 -26.30 -22.78
CA GLN A 92 -10.67 -25.44 -21.94
C GLN A 92 -10.46 -25.71 -20.44
N LEU A 93 -10.34 -26.99 -20.07
CA LEU A 93 -10.01 -27.41 -18.69
C LEU A 93 -8.62 -26.91 -18.28
N ASN A 94 -7.61 -27.04 -19.15
CA ASN A 94 -6.27 -26.53 -18.87
C ASN A 94 -6.25 -25.00 -18.70
N LEU A 95 -6.96 -24.25 -19.54
CA LEU A 95 -7.02 -22.79 -19.46
C LEU A 95 -7.66 -22.32 -18.16
N SER A 96 -8.77 -22.96 -17.75
CA SER A 96 -9.46 -22.68 -16.49
C SER A 96 -8.59 -22.99 -15.27
N LEU A 97 -7.87 -24.12 -15.30
CA LEU A 97 -6.96 -24.51 -14.22
C LEU A 97 -5.80 -23.52 -14.06
N VAL A 98 -5.21 -23.08 -15.18
CA VAL A 98 -4.17 -22.05 -15.20
C VAL A 98 -4.69 -20.74 -14.61
N THR A 99 -5.92 -20.32 -14.95
CA THR A 99 -6.49 -19.09 -14.40
C THR A 99 -6.69 -19.18 -12.88
N VAL A 100 -7.21 -20.30 -12.39
CA VAL A 100 -7.39 -20.53 -10.95
C VAL A 100 -6.05 -20.57 -10.21
N LEU A 101 -5.03 -21.22 -10.78
CA LEU A 101 -3.67 -21.28 -10.22
C LEU A 101 -3.05 -19.88 -10.11
N ILE A 102 -3.13 -19.08 -11.17
CA ILE A 102 -2.66 -17.70 -11.19
C ILE A 102 -3.40 -16.87 -10.13
N HIS A 103 -4.72 -17.01 -10.02
CA HIS A 103 -5.52 -16.32 -9.01
C HIS A 103 -5.10 -16.71 -7.58
N CYS A 104 -4.88 -18.00 -7.33
CA CYS A 104 -4.47 -18.52 -6.03
C CYS A 104 -3.06 -18.04 -5.65
N LEU A 105 -2.11 -18.05 -6.59
CA LEU A 105 -0.75 -17.54 -6.40
C LEU A 105 -0.77 -16.05 -6.02
N VAL A 106 -1.58 -15.24 -6.71
CA VAL A 106 -1.70 -13.81 -6.41
C VAL A 106 -2.36 -13.57 -5.06
N LEU A 107 -3.40 -14.32 -4.69
CA LEU A 107 -4.01 -14.22 -3.36
C LEU A 107 -3.01 -14.58 -2.25
N ARG A 108 -2.25 -15.67 -2.42
CA ARG A 108 -1.20 -16.06 -1.47
C ARG A 108 -0.10 -15.01 -1.39
N PHE A 109 0.33 -14.49 -2.52
CA PHE A 109 1.37 -13.46 -2.58
C PHE A 109 0.91 -12.15 -1.92
N ALA A 110 -0.32 -11.72 -2.18
CA ALA A 110 -0.94 -10.57 -1.53
C ALA A 110 -1.01 -10.77 -0.02
N ARG A 111 -1.49 -11.93 0.46
CA ARG A 111 -1.55 -12.24 1.90
C ARG A 111 -0.17 -12.31 2.55
N HIS A 112 0.83 -12.86 1.85
CA HIS A 112 2.20 -12.95 2.34
C HIS A 112 2.82 -11.54 2.48
N ARG A 113 2.63 -10.68 1.48
CA ARG A 113 3.16 -9.31 1.46
C ARG A 113 2.38 -8.33 2.35
N GLN A 114 1.14 -8.64 2.70
CA GLN A 114 0.36 -7.88 3.67
C GLN A 114 0.98 -7.89 5.08
N ARG A 115 1.86 -8.84 5.42
CA ARG A 115 2.56 -8.88 6.71
C ARG A 115 3.81 -7.98 6.76
N MET A 116 3.79 -6.83 6.08
CA MET A 116 4.90 -5.88 6.14
C MET A 116 4.73 -4.96 7.36
N THR A 117 5.77 -4.85 8.17
CA THR A 117 5.88 -3.87 9.26
C THR A 117 6.77 -2.71 8.81
N LEU A 118 6.24 -1.49 8.82
CA LEU A 118 6.97 -0.27 8.48
C LEU A 118 7.44 0.43 9.76
N ASP A 119 8.72 0.78 9.85
CA ASP A 119 9.23 1.56 10.98
C ASP A 119 9.07 3.06 10.71
N LEU A 120 8.17 3.68 11.45
CA LEU A 120 7.83 5.10 11.34
C LEU A 120 8.71 5.88 12.30
N GLN A 121 9.50 6.81 11.77
CA GLN A 121 10.34 7.68 12.57
C GLN A 121 9.51 8.85 13.08
N ALA A 122 9.71 9.23 14.33
CA ALA A 122 9.08 10.43 14.87
C ALA A 122 9.73 11.67 14.24
N VAL A 123 8.90 12.52 13.64
CA VAL A 123 9.26 13.88 13.29
C VAL A 123 9.02 14.70 14.55
N SER A 124 10.09 15.30 15.06
CA SER A 124 9.96 16.33 16.08
C SER A 124 9.00 17.40 15.55
N PRO A 125 7.91 17.74 16.26
CA PRO A 125 7.05 18.84 15.84
C PRO A 125 7.97 20.05 15.66
N LEU A 126 8.02 20.57 14.43
CA LEU A 126 8.65 21.87 14.20
C LEU A 126 8.03 22.84 15.20
N PRO A 127 8.83 23.61 15.93
CA PRO A 127 8.34 24.41 17.03
C PRO A 127 7.60 25.62 16.44
N ILE A 128 6.33 25.42 16.08
CA ILE A 128 5.41 26.49 15.70
C ILE A 128 5.36 27.52 16.83
N GLU A 129 5.53 27.10 18.09
CA GLU A 129 5.69 28.00 19.23
C GLU A 129 6.93 28.91 19.16
N GLN A 130 8.06 28.45 18.62
CA GLN A 130 9.23 29.31 18.45
C GLN A 130 9.05 30.29 17.30
N LEU A 131 8.41 29.86 16.20
CA LEU A 131 8.03 30.76 15.11
C LEU A 131 7.01 31.82 15.56
N ALA A 132 6.02 31.44 16.37
CA ALA A 132 5.07 32.37 16.98
C ALA A 132 5.76 33.35 17.94
N ARG A 133 6.72 32.87 18.77
CA ARG A 133 7.50 33.74 19.67
C ARG A 133 8.38 34.73 18.90
N VAL A 134 9.00 34.30 17.80
CA VAL A 134 9.84 35.16 16.94
C VAL A 134 8.99 36.17 16.15
N ALA A 135 7.81 35.75 15.66
CA ALA A 135 6.87 36.65 14.98
C ALA A 135 6.29 37.70 15.95
N CYS A 136 5.89 37.30 17.16
CA CYS A 136 5.45 38.23 18.20
C CYS A 136 6.57 39.18 18.66
N ALA A 137 7.82 38.70 18.76
CA ALA A 137 8.96 39.55 19.11
C ALA A 137 9.24 40.61 18.03
N ARG A 138 9.11 40.27 16.74
CA ARG A 138 9.30 41.23 15.63
C ARG A 138 8.16 42.23 15.48
N LEU A 139 6.92 41.85 15.76
CA LEU A 139 5.76 42.76 15.71
C LEU A 139 5.77 43.81 16.83
N ARG A 140 6.44 43.54 17.95
CA ARG A 140 6.54 44.47 19.09
C ARG A 140 7.66 45.50 18.93
N GLN A 141 8.51 45.34 17.92
CA GLN A 141 9.68 46.18 17.65
C GLN A 141 9.46 47.22 16.53
N ARG A 142 8.21 47.34 16.05
CA ARG A 142 7.79 48.31 15.03
C ARG A 142 6.69 49.19 15.58
#